data_AF-A0A553RIK7-F1
#
_entry.id   AF-A0A553RIK7-F1
#
_cell.length_a   1.000
_cell.length_b   1.000
_cell.length_c   1.000
_cell.angle_alpha   90.00
_cell.angle_beta   90.00
_cell.angle_gamma   90.00
#
_symmetry.space_group_name_H-M   'P 1'
#
loop_
_entity.id
_entity.type
_entity.pdbx_description
1 polymer ?
#
loop_
_entity_poly.entity_id
_entity_poly.type
_entity_poly.pdbx_seq_one_letter_code
_entity_poly.pdbx_strand_id
1 'polypeptide(L)'
;MSVELDVFVGNTTIMDKEVYQLWLNGYTVHDAVKVRADGGIMDECEASEEVLYSDTMDQYRTFQMCERLLHHPAKLANQLLFQIPPDRQAMLIERYYAFDDLFVREVLGKKLSKGTKKDLDD
;
A
#
# COMPACT_ATOMS: atom_id res chain seq x y z
N MET A 1 -38.21 13.24 14.01
CA MET A 1 -37.32 12.38 13.21
C MET A 1 -36.05 12.19 14.02
N SER A 2 -35.90 11.06 14.69
CA SER A 2 -34.64 10.70 15.35
C SER A 2 -33.67 10.19 14.29
N VAL A 3 -32.52 10.82 14.16
CA VAL A 3 -31.45 10.35 13.30
C VAL A 3 -30.81 9.16 14.01
N GLU A 4 -30.94 7.97 13.45
CA GLU A 4 -30.29 6.76 13.95
C GLU A 4 -28.79 6.89 13.64
N LEU A 5 -28.00 7.25 14.66
CA LEU A 5 -26.56 7.37 14.55
C LEU A 5 -25.96 5.98 14.81
N ASP A 6 -25.64 5.26 13.73
CA ASP A 6 -24.94 3.98 13.83
C ASP A 6 -23.44 4.23 14.00
N VAL A 7 -22.96 4.17 15.24
CA VAL A 7 -21.55 4.38 15.58
C VAL A 7 -20.85 3.02 15.56
N PHE A 8 -20.18 2.73 14.45
CA PHE A 8 -19.34 1.54 14.33
C PHE A 8 -17.92 1.86 14.80
N VAL A 9 -17.51 1.32 15.95
CA VAL A 9 -16.11 1.36 16.39
C VAL A 9 -15.39 0.14 15.79
N GLY A 10 -14.95 0.28 14.54
CA GLY A 10 -14.11 -0.71 13.88
C GLY A 10 -12.63 -0.43 14.15
N ASN A 11 -11.82 -1.47 14.40
CA ASN A 11 -10.36 -1.38 14.42
C ASN A 11 -9.76 -1.60 13.01
N THR A 12 -10.52 -1.25 11.97
CA THR A 12 -10.10 -1.42 10.58
C THR A 12 -8.80 -0.67 10.35
N THR A 13 -7.78 -1.40 9.89
CA THR A 13 -6.49 -0.80 9.58
C THR A 13 -6.60 -0.01 8.29
N ILE A 14 -6.61 1.31 8.41
CA ILE A 14 -6.62 2.22 7.27
C ILE A 14 -5.24 2.22 6.65
N MET A 15 -5.20 2.05 5.33
CA MET A 15 -3.98 2.08 4.55
C MET A 15 -4.25 2.92 3.31
N ASP A 16 -3.36 3.85 3.02
CA ASP A 16 -3.42 4.71 1.85
C ASP A 16 -2.77 4.02 0.65
N LYS A 17 -3.44 4.09 -0.50
CA LYS A 17 -3.05 3.37 -1.72
C LYS A 17 -1.85 4.03 -2.38
N GLU A 18 -1.79 5.35 -2.36
CA GLU A 18 -0.72 6.12 -2.98
C GLU A 18 0.55 6.03 -2.13
N VAL A 19 0.41 6.11 -0.81
CA VAL A 19 1.54 5.94 0.12
C VAL A 19 2.14 4.54 0.00
N TYR A 20 1.30 3.51 -0.14
CA TYR A 20 1.78 2.15 -0.39
C TYR A 20 2.57 2.04 -1.70
N GLN A 21 2.16 2.76 -2.75
CA GLN A 21 2.90 2.77 -4.01
C GLN A 21 4.27 3.46 -3.87
N LEU A 22 4.33 4.59 -3.14
CA LEU A 22 5.60 5.28 -2.87
C LEU A 22 6.56 4.37 -2.10
N TRP A 23 6.05 3.64 -1.12
CA TRP A 23 6.83 2.65 -0.38
C TRP A 23 7.36 1.53 -1.28
N LEU A 24 6.52 0.93 -2.13
CA LEU A 24 6.93 -0.10 -3.09
C LEU A 24 7.97 0.41 -4.10
N ASN A 25 7.87 1.68 -4.50
CA ASN A 25 8.82 2.33 -5.39
C ASN A 25 10.15 2.67 -4.69
N GLY A 26 10.29 2.38 -3.39
CA GLY A 26 11.53 2.59 -2.63
C GLY A 26 11.76 4.03 -2.17
N TYR A 27 10.74 4.89 -2.19
CA TYR A 27 10.86 6.26 -1.69
C TYR A 27 11.12 6.24 -0.19
N THR A 28 12.03 7.09 0.29
CA THR A 28 12.18 7.31 1.73
C THR A 28 10.94 8.01 2.28
N VAL A 29 10.73 7.96 3.60
CA VAL A 29 9.62 8.67 4.26
C VAL A 29 9.66 10.16 3.93
N HIS A 30 10.85 10.77 3.96
CA HIS A 30 11.03 12.17 3.63
C HIS A 30 10.64 12.49 2.17
N ASP A 31 11.09 11.67 1.21
CA ASP A 31 10.75 11.88 -0.19
C ASP A 31 9.26 11.66 -0.46
N ALA A 32 8.66 10.66 0.18
CA ALA A 32 7.23 10.40 0.09
C ALA A 32 6.40 11.56 0.65
N VAL A 33 6.78 12.14 1.80
CA VAL A 33 6.11 13.32 2.38
C VAL A 33 6.16 14.49 1.41
N LYS A 34 7.31 14.74 0.78
CA LYS A 34 7.43 15.79 -0.23
C LYS A 34 6.49 15.56 -1.41
N VAL A 35 6.45 14.34 -1.96
CA VAL A 35 5.54 13.99 -3.07
C VAL A 35 4.08 14.17 -2.66
N ARG A 36 3.71 13.79 -1.44
CA ARG A 36 2.35 13.95 -0.92
C ARG A 36 1.97 15.42 -0.73
N ALA A 37 2.89 16.23 -0.20
CA ALA A 37 2.71 17.67 -0.03
C ALA A 37 2.55 18.37 -1.38
N ASP A 38 3.42 18.06 -2.35
CA ASP A 38 3.35 18.58 -3.73
C ASP A 38 2.05 18.15 -4.45
N GLY A 39 1.45 17.03 -4.02
CA GLY A 39 0.16 16.53 -4.49
C GLY A 39 -1.07 17.27 -3.93
N GLY A 40 -0.90 18.24 -3.03
CA GLY A 40 -1.97 19.08 -2.49
C GLY A 40 -2.70 18.50 -1.27
N ILE A 41 -2.27 17.37 -0.72
CA ILE A 41 -2.95 16.71 0.42
C ILE A 41 -3.04 17.62 1.67
N MET A 42 -2.07 18.53 1.83
CA MET A 42 -2.04 19.46 2.96
C MET A 42 -3.17 20.48 2.89
N ASP A 43 -3.56 20.89 1.67
CA ASP A 43 -4.67 21.82 1.45
C ASP A 43 -6.02 21.11 1.63
N GLU A 44 -6.10 19.80 1.34
CA GLU A 44 -7.33 19.01 1.50
C GLU A 44 -7.61 18.64 2.96
N CYS A 45 -6.58 18.38 3.76
CA CYS A 45 -6.72 17.90 5.13
C CYS A 45 -6.49 18.97 6.21
N GLU A 46 -6.14 20.21 5.84
CA GLU A 46 -5.72 21.29 6.77
C GLU A 46 -4.68 20.81 7.80
N ALA A 47 -3.82 19.87 7.42
CA ALA A 47 -2.86 19.21 8.31
C ALA A 47 -1.48 19.86 8.21
N SER A 48 -0.74 19.89 9.32
CA SER A 48 0.64 20.35 9.31
C SER A 48 1.57 19.34 8.64
N GLU A 49 2.71 19.82 8.14
CA GLU A 49 3.75 18.96 7.55
C GLU A 49 4.24 17.88 8.53
N GLU A 50 4.35 18.22 9.82
CA GLU A 50 4.71 17.27 10.89
C GLU A 50 3.70 16.13 11.02
N VAL A 51 2.40 16.43 10.90
CA VAL A 51 1.34 15.42 10.94
C VAL A 51 1.40 14.53 9.71
N LEU A 52 1.60 15.11 8.52
CA LEU A 52 1.77 14.34 7.28
C LEU A 52 3.00 13.42 7.34
N TYR A 53 4.10 13.91 7.93
CA TYR A 53 5.30 13.12 8.18
C TYR A 53 5.03 11.95 9.12
N SER A 54 4.36 12.20 10.26
CA SER A 54 4.00 11.14 11.21
C SER A 54 3.09 10.08 10.58
N ASP A 55 2.05 10.50 9.86
CA ASP A 55 1.14 9.58 9.14
C ASP A 55 1.92 8.71 8.14
N THR A 56 2.75 9.34 7.31
CA THR A 56 3.54 8.62 6.30
C THR A 56 4.48 7.60 6.97
N MET A 57 5.14 7.99 8.07
CA MET A 57 6.02 7.12 8.84
C MET A 57 5.26 5.92 9.43
N ASP A 58 4.07 6.13 9.99
CA ASP A 58 3.27 5.06 10.61
C ASP A 58 2.69 4.09 9.59
N GLN A 59 2.28 4.60 8.41
CA GLN A 59 1.90 3.74 7.30
C GLN A 59 3.07 2.91 6.78
N TYR A 60 4.27 3.50 6.63
CA TYR A 60 5.48 2.77 6.25
C TYR A 60 5.82 1.63 7.22
N ARG A 61 5.73 1.88 8.54
CA ARG A 61 5.93 0.85 9.57
C ARG A 61 4.91 -0.28 9.42
N THR A 62 3.65 0.08 9.16
CA THR A 62 2.57 -0.89 8.95
C THR A 62 2.81 -1.74 7.69
N PHE A 63 3.24 -1.12 6.59
CA PHE A 63 3.60 -1.84 5.36
C PHE A 63 4.77 -2.80 5.57
N GLN A 64 5.80 -2.39 6.29
CA GLN A 64 6.92 -3.25 6.65
C GLN A 64 6.50 -4.45 7.51
N MET A 65 5.53 -4.27 8.41
CA MET A 65 4.95 -5.40 9.16
C MET A 65 4.16 -6.34 8.26
N CYS A 66 3.40 -5.79 7.30
CA CYS A 66 2.62 -6.56 6.32
C CYS A 66 3.49 -7.28 5.28
N GLU A 67 4.65 -6.73 4.91
CA GLU A 67 5.59 -7.31 3.93
C GLU A 67 5.95 -8.77 4.27
N ARG A 68 6.22 -9.03 5.56
CA ARG A 68 6.50 -10.38 6.06
C ARG A 68 5.36 -11.38 5.80
N LEU A 69 4.13 -10.89 5.80
CA LEU A 69 2.93 -11.67 5.51
C LEU A 69 2.71 -11.79 4.00
N LEU A 70 3.07 -10.76 3.23
CA LEU A 70 2.96 -10.75 1.77
C LEU A 70 3.85 -11.80 1.11
N HIS A 71 4.99 -12.19 1.71
CA HIS A 71 5.77 -13.35 1.27
C HIS A 71 4.97 -14.67 1.23
N HIS A 72 3.87 -14.76 1.98
CA HIS A 72 2.97 -15.91 1.99
C HIS A 72 1.52 -15.39 2.03
N PRO A 73 0.91 -15.00 0.90
CA PRO A 73 -0.36 -14.26 0.86
C PRO A 73 -1.51 -14.86 1.69
N ALA A 74 -1.58 -16.19 1.79
CA ALA A 74 -2.55 -16.87 2.65
C ALA A 74 -2.45 -16.48 4.14
N LYS A 75 -1.30 -16.03 4.62
CA LYS A 75 -1.10 -15.54 5.99
C LYS A 75 -1.64 -14.13 6.21
N LEU A 76 -1.75 -13.32 5.16
CA LEU A 76 -2.32 -11.97 5.26
C LEU A 76 -3.82 -12.01 5.62
N ALA A 77 -4.54 -13.01 5.14
CA ALA A 77 -5.97 -13.21 5.45
C ALA A 77 -6.20 -13.81 6.85
N ASN A 78 -5.23 -14.58 7.38
CA ASN A 78 -5.39 -15.36 8.61
C ASN A 78 -4.72 -14.74 9.86
N GLN A 79 -4.04 -13.61 9.70
CA GLN A 79 -3.42 -12.90 10.82
C GLN A 79 -4.45 -12.11 11.65
N LEU A 80 -4.15 -11.90 12.93
CA LEU A 80 -5.06 -11.25 13.89
C LEU A 80 -4.64 -9.83 14.30
N LEU A 81 -3.48 -9.37 13.83
CA LEU A 81 -2.87 -8.09 14.22
C LEU A 81 -3.54 -6.89 13.55
N PHE A 82 -3.91 -7.03 12.29
CA PHE A 82 -4.50 -5.99 11.47
C PHE A 82 -5.89 -6.41 11.02
N GLN A 83 -6.88 -5.53 11.14
CA GLN A 83 -8.20 -5.80 10.57
C GLN A 83 -8.25 -5.15 9.19
N ILE A 84 -7.75 -5.89 8.20
CA ILE A 84 -7.63 -5.42 6.82
C ILE A 84 -8.84 -5.93 6.03
N PRO A 85 -9.64 -5.05 5.40
CA PRO A 85 -10.75 -5.45 4.55
C PRO A 85 -10.28 -6.31 3.36
N PRO A 86 -11.10 -7.26 2.85
CA PRO A 86 -10.68 -8.17 1.78
C PRO A 86 -10.23 -7.48 0.49
N ASP A 87 -10.89 -6.40 0.08
CA ASP A 87 -10.50 -5.57 -1.06
C ASP A 87 -9.12 -4.94 -0.86
N ARG A 88 -8.83 -4.50 0.37
CA ARG A 88 -7.54 -3.94 0.73
C ARG A 88 -6.45 -5.02 0.79
N GLN A 89 -6.76 -6.23 1.25
CA GLN A 89 -5.84 -7.37 1.20
C GLN A 89 -5.47 -7.72 -0.24
N ALA A 90 -6.47 -7.82 -1.14
CA ALA A 90 -6.25 -8.08 -2.55
C ALA A 90 -5.32 -7.03 -3.17
N MET A 91 -5.58 -5.74 -2.89
CA MET A 91 -4.74 -4.67 -3.44
C MET A 91 -3.29 -4.71 -2.91
N LEU A 92 -3.06 -5.05 -1.65
CA LEU A 92 -1.70 -5.22 -1.11
C LEU A 92 -0.97 -6.33 -1.86
N ILE A 93 -1.62 -7.49 -2.04
CA ILE A 93 -1.04 -8.64 -2.73
C ILE A 93 -0.76 -8.31 -4.20
N GLU A 94 -1.75 -7.81 -4.93
CA GLU A 94 -1.63 -7.50 -6.35
C GLU A 94 -0.49 -6.53 -6.65
N ARG A 95 -0.35 -5.48 -5.84
CA ARG A 95 0.71 -4.48 -6.06
C ARG A 95 2.08 -4.97 -5.62
N TYR A 96 2.18 -5.75 -4.56
CA TYR A 96 3.45 -6.30 -4.09
C TYR A 96 4.07 -7.26 -5.12
N TYR A 97 3.23 -8.06 -5.79
CA TYR A 97 3.66 -9.02 -6.81
C TYR A 97 3.63 -8.47 -8.24
N ALA A 98 3.27 -7.19 -8.41
CA ALA A 98 3.25 -6.59 -9.74
C ALA A 98 4.68 -6.52 -10.30
N PHE A 99 4.86 -7.04 -11.53
CA PHE A 99 6.12 -6.90 -12.24
C PHE A 99 6.38 -5.43 -12.59
N ASP A 100 7.57 -4.95 -12.24
CA ASP A 100 8.10 -3.72 -12.83
C ASP A 100 8.51 -4.00 -14.28
N ASP A 101 7.67 -3.58 -15.22
CA ASP A 101 7.88 -3.79 -16.66
C ASP A 101 9.20 -3.16 -17.16
N LEU A 102 9.70 -2.07 -16.54
CA LEU A 102 10.98 -1.46 -16.91
C LEU A 102 12.14 -2.33 -16.45
N PHE A 103 12.12 -2.73 -15.17
CA PHE A 103 13.14 -3.62 -14.61
C PHE A 103 13.19 -4.96 -15.34
N VAL A 104 12.04 -5.58 -15.57
CA VAL A 104 11.92 -6.84 -16.31
C VAL A 104 12.49 -6.71 -17.72
N ARG A 105 12.21 -5.59 -18.41
CA ARG A 105 12.74 -5.34 -19.75
C ARG A 105 14.25 -5.14 -19.74
N GLU A 106 14.78 -4.45 -18.73
CA GLU A 106 16.22 -4.25 -18.54
C GLU A 106 16.94 -5.59 -18.31
N VAL A 107 16.40 -6.43 -17.41
CA VAL A 107 16.99 -7.73 -17.06
C VAL A 107 16.89 -8.74 -18.20
N LEU A 108 15.75 -8.83 -18.87
CA LEU A 108 15.50 -9.84 -19.91
C LEU A 108 15.88 -9.37 -21.32
N GLY A 109 16.18 -8.08 -21.50
CA GLY A 109 16.41 -7.43 -22.79
C GLY A 109 15.17 -7.33 -23.69
N LYS A 110 14.00 -7.78 -23.21
CA LYS A 110 12.74 -7.83 -23.97
C LYS A 110 11.53 -7.73 -23.05
N LYS A 111 10.39 -7.31 -23.61
CA LYS A 111 9.11 -7.33 -22.90
C LYS A 111 8.69 -8.78 -22.64
N LEU A 112 8.16 -9.07 -21.45
CA LEU A 112 7.57 -10.37 -21.16
C LEU A 112 6.37 -10.63 -22.08
N SER A 113 6.39 -11.79 -22.73
CA SER A 113 5.27 -12.27 -23.53
C SER A 113 4.15 -12.78 -22.60
N LYS A 114 2.90 -12.82 -23.09
CA LYS A 114 1.77 -13.38 -22.33
C LYS A 114 2.03 -14.82 -21.86
N GLY A 115 2.71 -15.64 -22.65
CA GLY A 115 3.06 -17.02 -22.27
C GLY A 115 4.06 -17.04 -21.11
N THR A 116 5.10 -16.22 -21.18
CA THR A 116 6.13 -16.15 -20.14
C THR A 116 5.62 -15.57 -18.82
N LYS A 117 4.68 -14.62 -18.86
CA LYS A 117 4.03 -14.13 -17.62
C LYS A 117 3.27 -15.26 -16.93
N LYS A 118 2.51 -16.04 -17.70
CA LYS A 118 1.75 -17.18 -17.17
C LYS A 118 2.64 -18.24 -16.52
N ASP A 119 3.78 -18.57 -17.13
CA ASP A 119 4.72 -19.57 -16.57
C ASP A 119 5.41 -19.10 -15.27
N LEU A 120 5.35 -17.81 -14.94
CA LEU A 120 5.91 -17.23 -13.70
C LEU A 120 4.86 -17.01 -12.61
N ASP A 121 3.58 -17.05 -12.96
CA ASP A 121 2.45 -16.88 -12.03
C ASP A 121 2.05 -18.21 -11.34
N ASP A 122 2.50 -19.37 -11.86
CA ASP A 122 2.31 -20.73 -11.33
C ASP A 122 3.41 -21.12 -10.30
#